data_AF-A0A7X5VSJ0-F1
#
_entry.id   AF-A0A7X5VSJ0-F1
#
_cell.length_a   1.000
_cell.length_b   1.000
_cell.length_c   1.000
_cell.angle_alpha   90.00
_cell.angle_beta   90.00
_cell.angle_gamma   90.00
#
_symmetry.space_group_name_H-M   'P 1'
#
loop_
_entity.id
_entity.type
_entity.pdbx_description
1 polymer ?
#
loop_
_entity_poly.entity_id
_entity_poly.type
_entity_poly.pdbx_seq_one_letter_code
_entity_poly.pdbx_strand_id
1 'polypeptide(L)'
;DSLFVASGESEAGAAARLGNELADRVNEELAAHVRDRWNVESRLLLELERLYLRLLLPEVKHGGGGARKRYAGLVRTNDGDEVVLTGMEAVRRDWTPLARRAQRDLFDRLFHDRDVTAYLRELVAKLRNGEFDDQLVYRKTLRRRLESYTATTPPHVAAARKLRGPAPRVVRYFITVNGPEPAAHRDSPIDYEHYVQRQVRGIAEPVLGILGLEFDQVIGDDTQLRLF
;
A
#
# COMPACT_ATOMS: atom_id res chain seq x y z
N ASP A 1 8.80 0.23 20.21
CA ASP A 1 7.94 0.44 21.38
C ASP A 1 6.56 -0.19 21.22
N SER A 2 6.16 -0.64 20.03
CA SER A 2 4.93 -1.42 19.85
C SER A 2 5.17 -2.93 19.66
N LEU A 3 4.14 -3.72 19.98
CA LEU A 3 4.06 -5.16 19.71
C LEU A 3 2.63 -5.54 19.31
N PHE A 4 2.47 -6.69 18.66
CA PHE A 4 1.17 -7.27 18.34
C PHE A 4 0.95 -8.50 19.21
N VAL A 5 -0.25 -8.62 19.78
CA VAL A 5 -0.68 -9.79 20.56
C VAL A 5 -1.91 -10.39 19.88
N ALA A 6 -1.85 -11.69 19.57
CA ALA A 6 -3.03 -12.42 19.15
C ALA A 6 -3.88 -12.72 20.39
N SER A 7 -5.08 -12.16 20.47
CA SER A 7 -5.96 -12.31 21.63
C SER A 7 -6.49 -13.74 21.79
N GLY A 8 -6.68 -14.46 20.68
CA GLY A 8 -7.41 -15.74 20.66
C GLY A 8 -8.93 -15.59 20.85
N GLU A 9 -9.41 -14.35 21.04
CA GLU A 9 -10.81 -14.02 21.27
C GLU A 9 -11.54 -13.82 19.95
N SER A 10 -12.75 -14.39 19.84
CA SER A 10 -13.62 -14.19 18.68
C SER A 10 -14.41 -12.87 18.73
N GLU A 11 -14.66 -12.34 19.93
CA GLU A 11 -15.39 -11.09 20.11
C GLU A 11 -14.47 -9.88 20.31
N ALA A 12 -14.71 -8.82 19.55
CA ALA A 12 -13.91 -7.60 19.61
C ALA A 12 -13.91 -6.95 21.02
N GLY A 13 -15.06 -6.96 21.70
CA GLY A 13 -15.17 -6.41 23.05
C GLY A 13 -14.36 -7.20 24.08
N ALA A 14 -14.32 -8.53 23.96
CA ALA A 14 -13.49 -9.38 24.82
C ALA A 14 -12.00 -9.16 24.56
N ALA A 15 -11.61 -9.11 23.28
CA ALA A 15 -10.24 -8.81 22.89
C ALA A 15 -9.75 -7.44 23.39
N ALA A 16 -10.60 -6.41 23.35
CA ALA A 16 -10.26 -5.08 23.86
C ALA A 16 -10.06 -5.07 25.39
N ARG A 17 -10.93 -5.76 26.14
CA ARG A 17 -10.77 -5.90 27.60
C ARG A 17 -9.46 -6.61 27.94
N LEU A 18 -9.17 -7.74 27.28
CA LEU A 18 -7.91 -8.45 27.44
C LEU A 18 -6.70 -7.56 27.14
N GLY A 19 -6.76 -6.76 26.08
CA GLY A 19 -5.69 -5.83 25.73
C GLY A 19 -5.42 -4.78 26.81
N ASN A 20 -6.47 -4.20 27.39
CA ASN A 20 -6.33 -3.25 28.50
C ASN A 20 -5.81 -3.93 29.77
N GLU A 21 -6.34 -5.10 30.14
CA GLU A 21 -5.86 -5.89 31.29
C GLU A 21 -4.38 -6.26 31.16
N LEU A 22 -3.93 -6.63 29.95
CA LEU A 22 -2.52 -6.89 29.68
C LEU A 22 -1.66 -5.63 29.81
N ALA A 23 -2.13 -4.50 29.31
CA ALA A 23 -1.41 -3.23 29.42
C ALA A 23 -1.25 -2.81 30.89
N ASP A 24 -2.34 -2.87 31.67
CA ASP A 24 -2.34 -2.55 33.10
C ASP A 24 -1.37 -3.44 33.87
N ARG A 25 -1.43 -4.77 33.67
CA ARG A 25 -0.52 -5.71 34.32
C ARG A 25 0.95 -5.44 33.98
N VAL A 26 1.25 -5.19 32.71
CA VAL A 26 2.63 -4.88 32.27
C VAL A 26 3.12 -3.56 32.88
N ASN A 27 2.25 -2.55 32.96
CA ASN A 27 2.59 -1.28 33.58
C ASN A 27 2.88 -1.42 35.08
N GLU A 28 2.08 -2.21 35.80
CA GLU A 28 2.29 -2.51 37.22
C GLU A 28 3.61 -3.24 37.46
N GLU A 29 3.88 -4.31 36.70
CA GLU A 29 5.12 -5.09 36.80
C GLU A 29 6.35 -4.24 36.46
N LEU A 30 6.29 -3.42 35.40
CA LEU A 30 7.36 -2.51 35.04
C LEU A 30 7.58 -1.43 36.11
N ALA A 31 6.51 -0.88 36.68
CA ALA A 31 6.63 0.12 37.74
C ALA A 31 7.27 -0.47 39.01
N ALA A 32 6.91 -1.68 39.39
CA ALA A 32 7.55 -2.41 40.50
C ALA A 32 9.04 -2.66 40.20
N HIS A 33 9.35 -3.20 39.02
CA HIS A 33 10.74 -3.46 38.62
C HIS A 33 11.60 -2.19 38.62
N VAL A 34 11.06 -1.08 38.11
CA VAL A 34 11.79 0.18 38.03
C VAL A 34 12.07 0.75 39.43
N ARG A 35 11.09 0.68 40.33
CA ARG A 35 11.28 1.07 41.74
C ARG A 35 12.29 0.19 42.45
N ASP A 36 12.18 -1.14 42.34
CA ASP A 36 13.05 -2.06 43.07
C ASP A 36 14.51 -1.97 42.61
N ARG A 37 14.73 -1.76 41.31
CA ARG A 37 16.07 -1.78 40.72
C ARG A 37 16.80 -0.44 40.77
N TRP A 38 16.06 0.67 40.62
CA TRP A 38 16.66 2.01 40.51
C TRP A 38 16.12 3.01 41.52
N ASN A 39 15.15 2.65 42.35
CA ASN A 39 14.51 3.50 43.35
C ASN A 39 13.94 4.80 42.76
N VAL A 40 13.31 4.70 41.59
CA VAL A 40 12.64 5.81 40.91
C VAL A 40 11.20 5.42 40.52
N GLU A 41 10.35 6.44 40.36
CA GLU A 41 9.00 6.26 39.82
C GLU A 41 9.06 5.95 38.31
N SER A 42 8.39 4.89 37.88
CA SER A 42 8.25 4.61 36.45
C SER A 42 7.36 5.65 35.76
N ARG A 43 7.80 6.12 34.60
CA ARG A 43 7.02 6.94 33.66
C ARG A 43 6.73 6.20 32.36
N LEU A 44 7.02 4.90 32.33
CA LEU A 44 6.67 4.03 31.21
C LEU A 44 5.18 3.73 31.26
N LEU A 45 4.50 3.91 30.13
CA LEU A 45 3.08 3.62 29.97
C LEU A 45 2.90 2.86 28.66
N LEU A 46 2.42 1.62 28.77
CA LEU A 46 1.93 0.83 27.67
C LEU A 46 0.41 1.02 27.58
N GLU A 47 -0.10 1.22 26.37
CA GLU A 47 -1.52 1.42 26.10
C GLU A 47 -1.98 0.48 25.00
N LEU A 48 -3.25 0.08 25.03
CA LEU A 48 -3.88 -0.56 23.88
C LEU A 48 -4.11 0.48 22.78
N GLU A 49 -3.21 0.55 21.80
CA GLU A 49 -3.32 1.54 20.71
C GLU A 49 -4.48 1.20 19.75
N ARG A 50 -4.57 -0.07 19.30
CA ARG A 50 -5.51 -0.49 18.26
C ARG A 50 -5.95 -1.93 18.44
N LEU A 51 -7.22 -2.19 18.14
CA LEU A 51 -7.76 -3.53 17.99
C LEU A 51 -7.88 -3.90 16.51
N TYR A 52 -7.03 -4.83 16.07
CA TYR A 52 -7.10 -5.41 14.74
C TYR A 52 -8.02 -6.62 14.75
N LEU A 53 -9.13 -6.56 14.01
CA LEU A 53 -10.03 -7.69 13.77
C LEU A 53 -9.39 -8.71 12.83
N ARG A 54 -8.60 -8.22 11.88
CA ARG A 54 -7.76 -9.02 10.99
C ARG A 54 -6.43 -8.31 10.81
N LEU A 55 -5.36 -9.09 10.76
CA LEU A 55 -4.01 -8.57 10.57
C LEU A 55 -3.26 -9.47 9.60
N LEU A 56 -2.71 -8.85 8.56
CA LEU A 56 -1.79 -9.48 7.63
C LEU A 56 -0.38 -8.98 7.89
N LEU A 57 0.51 -9.92 8.17
CA LEU A 57 1.95 -9.72 8.27
C LEU A 57 2.60 -10.44 7.07
N PRO A 58 2.98 -9.73 6.00
CA PRO A 58 3.60 -10.34 4.82
C PRO A 58 4.93 -11.02 5.16
N GLU A 59 5.17 -12.18 4.56
CA GLU A 59 6.45 -12.89 4.69
C GLU A 59 7.61 -12.07 4.11
N VAL A 60 8.75 -12.12 4.79
CA VAL A 60 9.97 -11.44 4.34
C VAL A 60 10.61 -12.28 3.24
N LYS A 61 10.50 -11.84 1.98
CA LYS A 61 10.97 -12.65 0.85
C LYS A 61 12.44 -13.08 0.93
N HIS A 62 13.38 -12.34 1.51
CA HIS A 62 14.78 -12.79 1.70
C HIS A 62 15.31 -12.39 3.10
N GLY A 63 16.00 -13.34 3.75
CA GLY A 63 16.37 -13.30 5.16
C GLY A 63 17.29 -12.16 5.62
N GLY A 64 17.23 -11.92 6.93
CA GLY A 64 18.22 -11.15 7.69
C GLY A 64 17.88 -9.66 7.86
N GLY A 65 17.37 -9.30 9.05
CA GLY A 65 17.57 -7.96 9.61
C GLY A 65 16.34 -7.05 9.65
N GLY A 66 15.65 -7.06 10.80
CA GLY A 66 14.74 -6.00 11.26
C GLY A 66 13.27 -6.21 10.91
N ALA A 67 12.40 -6.07 11.91
CA ALA A 67 10.95 -5.95 11.72
C ALA A 67 10.66 -4.77 10.79
N ARG A 68 10.50 -5.03 9.49
CA ARG A 68 10.08 -4.01 8.54
C ARG A 68 8.59 -3.79 8.81
N LYS A 69 8.24 -2.56 9.19
CA LYS A 69 6.89 -2.06 9.53
C LYS A 69 5.89 -2.19 8.37
N ARG A 70 5.71 -3.37 7.78
CA ARG A 70 4.82 -3.64 6.66
C ARG A 70 3.72 -4.56 7.13
N TYR A 71 2.54 -4.00 7.27
CA TYR A 71 1.35 -4.77 7.61
C TYR A 71 0.11 -4.09 7.05
N ALA A 72 -0.94 -4.88 6.90
CA ALA A 72 -2.27 -4.42 6.60
C ALA A 72 -3.22 -5.02 7.62
N GLY A 73 -4.25 -4.29 8.03
CA GLY A 73 -5.24 -4.85 8.94
C GLY A 73 -6.57 -4.12 8.90
N LEU A 74 -7.60 -4.81 9.37
CA LEU A 74 -8.93 -4.26 9.59
C LEU A 74 -9.03 -3.88 11.06
N VAL A 75 -9.13 -2.59 11.34
CA VAL A 75 -9.16 -2.03 12.69
C VAL A 75 -10.58 -1.67 13.05
N ARG A 76 -11.02 -2.05 14.26
CA ARG A 76 -12.29 -1.58 14.82
C ARG A 76 -12.12 -0.13 15.27
N THR A 77 -12.94 0.77 14.75
CA THR A 77 -13.04 2.17 15.21
C THR A 77 -14.44 2.48 15.75
N ASN A 78 -14.63 3.67 16.31
CA ASN A 78 -15.95 4.12 16.76
C ASN A 78 -16.93 4.33 15.60
N ASP A 79 -16.41 4.66 14.41
CA ASP A 79 -17.20 4.97 13.21
C ASP A 79 -17.39 3.74 12.29
N GLY A 80 -16.86 2.58 12.68
CA GLY A 80 -16.90 1.33 11.91
C GLY A 80 -15.51 0.71 11.70
N ASP A 81 -15.45 -0.30 10.85
CA ASP A 81 -14.21 -1.03 10.57
C ASP A 81 -13.41 -0.30 9.48
N GLU A 82 -12.11 -0.07 9.71
CA GLU A 82 -11.22 0.66 8.79
C GLU A 82 -10.02 -0.19 8.37
N VAL A 83 -9.67 -0.15 7.09
CA VAL A 83 -8.44 -0.76 6.58
C VAL A 83 -7.24 0.15 6.81
N VAL A 84 -6.31 -0.31 7.64
CA VAL A 84 -5.02 0.35 7.91
C VAL A 84 -3.91 -0.34 7.12
N LEU A 85 -3.11 0.45 6.41
CA LEU A 85 -1.95 -0.01 5.65
C LEU A 85 -0.69 0.71 6.15
N THR A 86 0.22 0.01 6.83
CA THR A 86 1.44 0.63 7.39
C THR A 86 2.68 0.14 6.68
N GLY A 87 3.55 1.08 6.28
CA GLY A 87 4.88 0.87 5.67
C GLY A 87 4.92 0.04 4.38
N MET A 88 3.77 -0.45 3.93
CA MET A 88 3.49 -0.72 2.53
C MET A 88 3.60 0.58 1.69
N GLU A 89 3.55 1.75 2.34
CA GLU A 89 3.64 3.10 1.76
C GLU A 89 5.01 3.46 1.19
N ALA A 90 6.10 2.86 1.69
CA ALA A 90 7.48 3.21 1.30
C ALA A 90 7.79 2.88 -0.17
N VAL A 91 7.00 2.03 -0.83
CA VAL A 91 7.10 1.71 -2.26
C VAL A 91 6.31 2.71 -3.14
N ARG A 92 5.54 3.66 -2.56
CA ARG A 92 4.34 4.22 -3.21
C ARG A 92 4.25 5.72 -3.44
N ARG A 93 5.30 6.51 -3.21
CA ARG A 93 5.22 7.93 -3.64
C ARG A 93 4.91 8.04 -5.14
N ASP A 94 5.37 7.06 -5.90
CA ASP A 94 5.15 6.93 -7.33
C ASP A 94 3.85 6.18 -7.68
N TRP A 95 2.94 5.92 -6.75
CA TRP A 95 1.64 5.32 -7.07
C TRP A 95 0.62 6.37 -7.49
N THR A 96 -0.10 6.03 -8.54
CA THR A 96 -1.25 6.77 -9.04
C THR A 96 -2.42 6.79 -8.04
N PRO A 97 -3.32 7.78 -8.12
CA PRO A 97 -4.59 7.75 -7.39
C PRO A 97 -5.35 6.43 -7.55
N LEU A 98 -5.39 5.88 -8.78
CA LEU A 98 -6.02 4.60 -9.06
C LEU A 98 -5.42 3.48 -8.22
N ALA A 99 -4.09 3.34 -8.23
CA ALA A 99 -3.40 2.29 -7.50
C ALA A 99 -3.65 2.37 -5.99
N ARG A 100 -3.68 3.58 -5.43
CA ARG A 100 -3.94 3.79 -3.99
C ARG A 100 -5.36 3.41 -3.61
N ARG A 101 -6.35 3.83 -4.39
CA ARG A 101 -7.76 3.47 -4.16
C ARG A 101 -7.93 1.96 -4.30
N ALA A 102 -7.53 1.42 -5.45
CA ALA A 102 -7.71 0.01 -5.75
C ALA A 102 -7.04 -0.89 -4.70
N GLN A 103 -5.90 -0.48 -4.14
CA GLN A 103 -5.27 -1.27 -3.10
C GLN A 103 -6.09 -1.31 -1.81
N ARG A 104 -6.65 -0.17 -1.38
CA ARG A 104 -7.55 -0.14 -0.21
C ARG A 104 -8.76 -1.03 -0.46
N ASP A 105 -9.35 -0.94 -1.64
CA ASP A 105 -10.53 -1.73 -2.01
C ASP A 105 -10.23 -3.24 -2.02
N LEU A 106 -9.02 -3.65 -2.46
CA LEU A 106 -8.60 -5.05 -2.42
C LEU A 106 -8.45 -5.58 -0.99
N PHE A 107 -7.82 -4.80 -0.10
CA PHE A 107 -7.68 -5.19 1.29
C PHE A 107 -9.01 -5.15 2.04
N ASP A 108 -9.88 -4.18 1.75
CA ASP A 108 -11.24 -4.12 2.29
C ASP A 108 -12.01 -5.39 1.94
N ARG A 109 -11.99 -5.78 0.66
CA ARG A 109 -12.65 -6.99 0.20
C ARG A 109 -12.06 -8.24 0.83
N LEU A 110 -10.73 -8.36 0.87
CA LEU A 110 -10.04 -9.47 1.50
C LEU A 110 -10.44 -9.62 2.97
N PHE A 111 -10.46 -8.52 3.73
CA PHE A 111 -10.76 -8.56 5.16
C PHE A 111 -12.25 -8.77 5.47
N HIS A 112 -13.13 -8.46 4.54
CA HIS A 112 -14.57 -8.72 4.65
C HIS A 112 -15.03 -9.99 3.92
N ASP A 113 -14.10 -10.87 3.52
CA ASP A 113 -14.39 -12.12 2.78
C ASP A 113 -15.21 -11.90 1.49
N ARG A 114 -15.04 -10.76 0.83
CA ARG A 114 -15.71 -10.42 -0.43
C ARG A 114 -14.87 -10.87 -1.62
N ASP A 115 -15.52 -11.09 -2.77
CA ASP A 115 -14.83 -11.51 -3.98
C ASP A 115 -13.83 -10.44 -4.48
N VAL A 116 -12.55 -10.79 -4.37
CA VAL A 116 -11.40 -10.02 -4.87
C VAL A 116 -11.20 -10.21 -6.37
N THR A 117 -11.48 -11.41 -6.88
CA THR A 117 -11.21 -11.79 -8.27
C THR A 117 -12.15 -11.09 -9.24
N ALA A 118 -13.45 -11.04 -8.93
CA ALA A 118 -14.44 -10.32 -9.73
C ALA A 118 -14.11 -8.83 -9.80
N TYR A 119 -13.73 -8.24 -8.66
CA TYR A 119 -13.32 -6.85 -8.59
C TYR A 119 -12.07 -6.57 -9.45
N LEU A 120 -11.04 -7.42 -9.39
CA LEU A 120 -9.84 -7.25 -10.21
C LEU A 120 -10.13 -7.34 -11.71
N ARG A 121 -10.95 -8.29 -12.14
CA ARG A 121 -11.38 -8.40 -13.55
C ARG A 121 -12.08 -7.14 -14.01
N GLU A 122 -13.04 -6.66 -13.22
CA GLU A 122 -13.79 -5.45 -13.54
C GLU A 122 -12.87 -4.21 -13.57
N LEU A 123 -11.99 -4.06 -12.57
CA LEU A 123 -11.03 -2.97 -12.50
C LEU A 123 -10.12 -2.94 -13.73
N VAL A 124 -9.59 -4.08 -14.15
CA VAL A 124 -8.70 -4.18 -15.33
C VAL A 124 -9.47 -3.91 -16.61
N ALA A 125 -10.70 -4.43 -16.76
CA ALA A 125 -11.53 -4.16 -17.92
C ALA A 125 -11.84 -2.65 -18.06
N LYS A 126 -12.30 -2.02 -16.98
CA LYS A 126 -12.58 -0.57 -16.93
C LYS A 126 -11.33 0.27 -17.18
N LEU A 127 -10.19 -0.15 -16.66
CA LEU A 127 -8.91 0.51 -16.92
C LEU A 127 -8.53 0.43 -18.41
N ARG A 128 -8.63 -0.75 -19.02
CA ARG A 128 -8.37 -0.94 -20.47
C ARG A 128 -9.35 -0.16 -21.36
N ASN A 129 -10.56 0.12 -20.85
CA ASN A 129 -11.57 0.95 -21.51
C ASN A 129 -11.37 2.47 -21.30
N GLY A 130 -10.36 2.91 -20.53
CA GLY A 130 -10.10 4.34 -20.29
C GLY A 130 -11.02 5.00 -19.26
N GLU A 131 -11.74 4.23 -18.45
CA GLU A 131 -12.70 4.76 -17.46
C GLU A 131 -12.01 5.43 -16.25
N PHE A 132 -10.69 5.37 -16.15
CA PHE A 132 -9.91 5.88 -15.01
C PHE A 132 -8.81 6.88 -15.38
N ASP A 133 -8.85 7.46 -16.59
CA ASP A 133 -7.81 8.37 -17.10
C ASP A 133 -7.39 9.47 -16.11
N ASP A 134 -8.35 10.06 -15.40
CA ASP A 134 -8.15 11.13 -14.42
C ASP A 134 -7.30 10.69 -13.21
N GLN A 135 -7.21 9.39 -12.99
CA GLN A 135 -6.56 8.76 -11.85
C GLN A 135 -5.25 8.06 -12.20
N LEU A 136 -4.79 8.15 -13.46
CA LEU A 136 -3.54 7.53 -13.93
C LEU A 136 -2.34 8.48 -13.85
N VAL A 137 -2.52 9.68 -13.31
CA VAL A 137 -1.46 10.68 -13.23
C VAL A 137 -0.41 10.32 -12.17
N TYR A 138 0.83 10.16 -12.62
CA TYR A 138 1.99 10.08 -11.73
C TYR A 138 2.36 11.47 -11.23
N ARG A 139 2.89 11.54 -9.99
CA ARG A 139 3.41 12.78 -9.41
C ARG A 139 4.79 12.54 -8.82
N LYS A 140 5.81 13.28 -9.29
CA LYS A 140 7.17 13.12 -8.79
C LYS A 140 7.91 14.45 -8.72
N THR A 141 8.60 14.67 -7.62
CA THR A 141 9.39 15.89 -7.39
C THR A 141 10.75 15.78 -8.07
N LEU A 142 11.12 16.80 -8.85
CA LEU A 142 12.49 16.94 -9.35
C LEU A 142 13.42 17.30 -8.20
N ARG A 143 14.42 16.45 -7.94
CA ARG A 143 15.41 16.67 -6.87
C ARG A 143 16.59 17.52 -7.30
N ARG A 144 16.80 17.63 -8.61
CA ARG A 144 17.89 18.37 -9.26
C ARG A 144 17.35 19.05 -10.52
N ARG A 145 18.11 20.01 -11.06
CA ARG A 145 17.77 20.69 -12.33
C ARG A 145 17.86 19.71 -13.51
N LEU A 146 17.10 19.96 -14.58
CA LEU A 146 16.95 19.02 -15.70
C LEU A 146 18.28 18.73 -16.43
N GLU A 147 19.18 19.71 -16.45
CA GLU A 147 20.48 19.66 -17.12
C GLU A 147 21.45 18.69 -16.41
N SER A 148 21.22 18.41 -15.13
CA SER A 148 22.06 17.52 -14.33
C SER A 148 21.80 16.02 -14.54
N TYR A 149 20.80 15.66 -15.36
CA TYR A 149 20.46 14.26 -15.66
C TYR A 149 21.05 13.84 -17.00
N THR A 150 22.18 13.13 -16.99
CA THR A 150 23.01 12.88 -18.18
C THR A 150 23.02 11.42 -18.70
N ALA A 151 22.78 10.41 -17.85
CA ALA A 151 22.96 8.99 -18.24
C ALA A 151 21.64 8.22 -18.47
N THR A 152 20.77 8.14 -17.49
CA THR A 152 19.46 7.46 -17.59
C THR A 152 18.40 8.47 -17.25
N THR A 153 17.54 8.83 -18.20
CA THR A 153 16.51 9.86 -17.96
C THR A 153 15.31 9.20 -17.28
N PRO A 154 15.03 9.49 -16.00
CA PRO A 154 13.87 8.94 -15.34
C PRO A 154 12.55 9.42 -15.99
N PRO A 155 11.43 8.68 -15.86
CA PRO A 155 10.19 9.02 -16.56
C PRO A 155 9.69 10.45 -16.32
N HIS A 156 9.68 10.89 -15.06
CA HIS A 156 9.33 12.25 -14.68
C HIS A 156 10.25 13.33 -15.26
N VAL A 157 11.54 13.03 -15.51
CA VAL A 157 12.47 13.98 -16.15
C VAL A 157 12.20 14.05 -17.65
N ALA A 158 11.93 12.90 -18.29
CA ALA A 158 11.56 12.84 -19.70
C ALA A 158 10.26 13.60 -19.98
N ALA A 159 9.22 13.42 -19.14
CA ALA A 159 8.00 14.19 -19.23
C ALA A 159 8.24 15.70 -19.00
N ALA A 160 9.08 16.06 -18.03
CA ALA A 160 9.41 17.46 -17.76
C ALA A 160 10.11 18.15 -18.93
N ARG A 161 10.96 17.44 -19.69
CA ARG A 161 11.63 17.99 -20.89
C ARG A 161 10.66 18.31 -22.04
N LYS A 162 9.48 17.68 -22.05
CA LYS A 162 8.42 17.94 -23.04
C LYS A 162 7.55 19.16 -22.68
N LEU A 163 7.68 19.73 -21.48
CA LEU A 163 6.95 20.94 -21.10
C LEU A 163 7.55 22.17 -21.78
N ARG A 164 6.69 23.08 -22.24
CA ARG A 164 7.11 24.40 -22.71
C ARG A 164 7.33 25.32 -21.51
N GLY A 165 8.53 25.89 -21.36
CA GLY A 165 8.88 26.80 -20.28
C GLY A 165 9.60 26.14 -19.08
N PRO A 166 9.76 26.85 -17.96
CA PRO A 166 10.50 26.35 -16.81
C PRO A 166 9.82 25.13 -16.20
N ALA A 167 10.59 24.07 -15.96
CA ALA A 167 10.07 22.84 -15.40
C ALA A 167 9.58 23.04 -13.95
N PRO A 168 8.37 22.58 -13.60
CA PRO A 168 7.84 22.70 -12.26
C PRO A 168 8.62 21.80 -11.29
N ARG A 169 8.68 22.20 -10.01
CA ARG A 169 9.30 21.38 -8.96
C ARG A 169 8.64 20.00 -8.82
N VAL A 170 7.33 19.92 -9.05
CA VAL A 170 6.57 18.67 -9.06
C VAL A 170 6.05 18.43 -10.47
N VAL A 171 6.50 17.32 -11.06
CA VAL A 171 6.12 16.92 -12.42
C VAL A 171 4.93 15.98 -12.32
N ARG A 172 3.89 16.29 -13.09
CA ARG A 172 2.72 15.43 -13.29
C ARG A 172 2.76 14.87 -14.70
N TYR A 173 2.64 13.55 -14.84
CA TYR A 173 2.81 12.90 -16.13
C TYR A 173 2.01 11.60 -16.22
N PHE A 174 1.73 11.17 -17.45
CA PHE A 174 1.20 9.86 -17.79
C PHE A 174 2.30 9.03 -18.45
N ILE A 175 2.13 7.71 -18.45
CA ILE A 175 2.84 6.82 -19.36
C ILE A 175 1.92 6.56 -20.55
N THR A 176 2.39 6.91 -21.73
CA THR A 176 1.71 6.70 -23.01
C THR A 176 2.41 5.60 -23.79
N VAL A 177 1.82 5.19 -24.91
CA VAL A 177 2.45 4.22 -25.83
C VAL A 177 3.81 4.68 -26.36
N ASN A 178 4.08 5.99 -26.34
CA ASN A 178 5.34 6.61 -26.73
C ASN A 178 6.17 7.08 -25.51
N GLY A 179 5.91 6.48 -24.35
CA GLY A 179 6.62 6.72 -23.10
C GLY A 179 6.02 7.86 -22.25
N PRO A 180 6.80 8.46 -21.33
CA PRO A 180 6.28 9.46 -20.40
C PRO A 180 5.93 10.78 -21.09
N GLU A 181 4.74 11.31 -20.82
CA GLU A 181 4.26 12.60 -21.32
C GLU A 181 3.64 13.45 -20.21
N PRO A 182 3.85 14.77 -20.20
CA PRO A 182 3.36 15.64 -19.14
C PRO A 182 1.83 15.69 -19.13
N ALA A 183 1.22 15.73 -17.94
CA ALA A 183 -0.24 15.75 -17.82
C ALA A 183 -0.90 17.01 -18.42
N ALA A 184 -0.13 18.10 -18.58
CA ALA A 184 -0.60 19.34 -19.19
C ALA A 184 -0.70 19.27 -20.72
N HIS A 185 0.06 18.37 -21.37
CA HIS A 185 0.09 18.23 -22.81
C HIS A 185 0.48 16.80 -23.18
N ARG A 186 -0.50 16.06 -23.71
CA ARG A 186 -0.38 14.66 -24.11
C ARG A 186 -0.70 14.56 -25.60
N ASP A 187 0.20 13.95 -26.36
CA ASP A 187 0.09 13.75 -27.80
C ASP A 187 -0.28 12.30 -28.14
N SER A 188 0.07 11.36 -27.26
CA SER A 188 -0.12 9.92 -27.49
C SER A 188 -1.21 9.34 -26.58
N PRO A 189 -1.90 8.25 -26.99
CA PRO A 189 -2.84 7.56 -26.12
C PRO A 189 -2.13 6.95 -24.89
N ILE A 190 -2.85 6.83 -23.77
CA ILE A 190 -2.33 6.19 -22.56
C ILE A 190 -2.00 4.74 -22.84
N ASP A 191 -0.85 4.29 -22.32
CA ASP A 191 -0.50 2.87 -22.30
C ASP A 191 -1.17 2.22 -21.08
N TYR A 192 -2.41 1.76 -21.25
CA TYR A 192 -3.17 1.13 -20.15
C TYR A 192 -2.48 -0.13 -19.61
N GLU A 193 -1.78 -0.87 -20.47
CA GLU A 193 -1.13 -2.12 -20.07
C GLU A 193 0.07 -1.84 -19.14
N HIS A 194 0.79 -0.74 -19.35
CA HIS A 194 1.76 -0.26 -18.36
C HIS A 194 1.11 -0.09 -16.97
N TYR A 195 -0.10 0.48 -16.89
CA TYR A 195 -0.79 0.65 -15.60
C TYR A 195 -1.29 -0.66 -15.01
N VAL A 196 -1.78 -1.60 -15.84
CA VAL A 196 -2.12 -2.96 -15.38
C VAL A 196 -0.90 -3.62 -14.77
N GLN A 197 0.23 -3.67 -15.48
CA GLN A 197 1.43 -4.40 -15.05
C GLN A 197 2.24 -3.69 -13.97
N ARG A 198 2.36 -2.35 -14.01
CA ARG A 198 3.21 -1.58 -13.09
C ARG A 198 2.46 -0.98 -11.91
N GLN A 199 1.13 -0.94 -11.95
CA GLN A 199 0.32 -0.46 -10.82
C GLN A 199 -0.56 -1.58 -10.29
N VAL A 200 -1.54 -2.06 -11.08
CA VAL A 200 -2.57 -2.99 -10.59
C VAL A 200 -1.97 -4.33 -10.15
N ARG A 201 -1.04 -4.89 -10.92
CA ARG A 201 -0.35 -6.14 -10.54
C ARG A 201 0.38 -6.02 -9.21
N GLY A 202 1.18 -4.97 -9.04
CA GLY A 202 1.97 -4.76 -7.82
C GLY A 202 1.12 -4.54 -6.56
N ILE A 203 -0.12 -4.09 -6.70
CA ILE A 203 -1.06 -3.98 -5.57
C ILE A 203 -1.83 -5.27 -5.31
N ALA A 204 -2.07 -6.07 -6.35
CA ALA A 204 -2.89 -7.27 -6.31
C ALA A 204 -2.09 -8.51 -5.90
N GLU A 205 -0.85 -8.69 -6.37
CA GLU A 205 -0.02 -9.86 -6.08
C GLU A 205 0.09 -10.19 -4.58
N PRO A 206 0.28 -9.24 -3.64
CA PRO A 206 0.29 -9.56 -2.22
C PRO A 206 -1.04 -10.12 -1.72
N VAL A 207 -2.16 -9.66 -2.26
CA VAL A 207 -3.51 -10.11 -1.89
C VAL A 207 -3.81 -11.47 -2.51
N LEU A 208 -3.49 -11.64 -3.80
CA LEU A 208 -3.70 -12.89 -4.53
C LEU A 208 -2.81 -14.01 -4.00
N GLY A 209 -1.58 -13.72 -3.59
CA GLY A 209 -0.68 -14.70 -2.98
C GLY A 209 -1.24 -15.33 -1.70
N ILE A 210 -2.03 -14.58 -0.91
CA ILE A 210 -2.73 -15.11 0.28
C ILE A 210 -3.84 -16.08 -0.13
N LEU A 211 -4.51 -15.78 -1.25
CA LEU A 211 -5.57 -16.59 -1.81
C LEU A 211 -5.05 -17.77 -2.65
N GLY A 212 -3.73 -17.87 -2.85
CA GLY A 212 -3.11 -18.88 -3.73
C GLY A 212 -3.48 -18.70 -5.20
N LEU A 213 -3.73 -17.46 -5.62
CA LEU A 213 -4.17 -17.13 -6.98
C LEU A 213 -3.06 -16.40 -7.76
N GLU A 214 -3.03 -16.62 -9.07
CA GLU A 214 -2.11 -15.94 -9.99
C GLU A 214 -2.80 -14.78 -10.72
N PHE A 215 -2.10 -13.64 -10.80
CA PHE A 215 -2.68 -12.40 -11.35
C PHE A 215 -3.15 -12.57 -12.79
N ASP A 216 -2.31 -13.10 -13.67
CA ASP A 216 -2.58 -13.24 -15.10
C ASP A 216 -3.77 -14.20 -15.36
N GLN A 217 -3.98 -15.20 -14.50
CA GLN A 217 -5.15 -16.08 -14.55
C GLN A 217 -6.43 -15.38 -14.09
N VAL A 218 -6.35 -14.59 -13.01
CA VAL A 218 -7.50 -13.85 -12.48
C VAL A 218 -8.06 -12.89 -13.51
N ILE A 219 -7.19 -12.18 -14.23
CA ILE A 219 -7.59 -11.15 -15.22
C ILE A 219 -7.90 -11.72 -16.62
N GLY A 220 -7.61 -13.01 -16.85
CA GLY A 220 -7.90 -13.71 -18.11
C GLY A 220 -6.79 -13.69 -19.17
N ASP A 221 -5.60 -13.17 -18.83
CA ASP A 221 -4.48 -12.97 -19.75
C ASP A 221 -3.66 -14.26 -20.01
N ASP A 222 -3.72 -15.29 -19.14
CA ASP A 222 -3.07 -16.63 -19.38
C ASP A 222 -3.55 -17.25 -20.70
N THR A 223 -4.83 -17.06 -21.06
CA THR A 223 -5.39 -17.54 -22.33
C THR A 223 -4.73 -16.90 -23.55
N GLN A 224 -4.22 -15.67 -23.42
CA GLN A 224 -3.63 -14.90 -24.52
C GLN A 224 -2.18 -15.30 -24.80
N LEU A 225 -1.46 -15.80 -23.79
CA LEU A 225 -0.07 -16.27 -23.90
C LEU A 225 0.06 -17.65 -24.55
N ARG A 226 -0.98 -18.49 -24.54
CA ARG A 226 -0.96 -19.84 -25.15
C ARG A 226 -1.25 -19.86 -26.66
N LEU A 227 -1.52 -18.70 -27.26
CA LEU A 227 -1.89 -18.54 -28.67
C LEU A 227 -0.71 -18.10 -29.57
N PHE A 228 0.52 -18.11 -29.06
CA PHE A 228 1.74 -17.85 -29.83
C PHE A 228 2.76 -18.98 -29.67
#